data_AF-A0A428U7W9-F1
#
_entry.id   AF-A0A428U7W9-F1
#
_cell.length_a   1.000
_cell.length_b   1.000
_cell.length_c   1.000
_cell.angle_alpha   90.00
_cell.angle_beta   90.00
_cell.angle_gamma   90.00
#
_symmetry.space_group_name_H-M   'P 1'
#
loop_
_entity.id
_entity.type
_entity.pdbx_description
1 polymer ?
#
loop_
_entity_poly.entity_id
_entity_poly.type
_entity_poly.pdbx_seq_one_letter_code
_entity_poly.pdbx_strand_id
1 'polypeptide(L)'
;MFNAIFRYQLSKIVPRDILPPPPVPPSPTRPIALVLLRSPSFPADFADRRKSPNFATMEAAAAQASTPEHADLSAKARHTWRTALKLRKLLTKQLEKLPKDNNAGVDIAQFEAIDSQLEKFRLACVQTIYLDFEYAVAERTDHAMWTVHTSINNEYRRTLGRLRHLAQHSDKHRADKTASDKRNGEKPKGDKQSTPKQQKNDRRNVEKRKLGEKYTHFLHVAQEFYKGYVQRLSARYDIVELKRIAQGIEVDGSPSSDVISPVPSQIYPLVLNSCHYTLICLGDLARYYVQSGLRKSSYRTALAYYSLAYDLKSDSGFPFHQMGIISLEEGKDLDVVYYFYRSIATADPHPNARQNLESKFKTILQPDKNPSKKQTRGPSDAFVTWFTKLHASYYRDEVMSHSSELEREVLHRLDMASKSASHTQVLFKMSLINMSSYYVATQKFTESQTPATSRFCQHTLRLNSQFILAFLCCAGIRAHRNC
;
A
#
# COMPACT_ATOMS: atom_id res chain seq x y z
N MET A 1 -8.69 8.84 -26.73
CA MET A 1 -9.17 10.21 -27.06
C MET A 1 -9.39 11.07 -25.81
N PHE A 2 -10.24 10.64 -24.85
CA PHE A 2 -10.53 11.39 -23.62
C PHE A 2 -9.28 11.72 -22.75
N ASN A 3 -8.35 10.78 -22.60
CA ASN A 3 -7.11 10.96 -21.83
C ASN A 3 -6.14 11.98 -22.47
N ALA A 4 -6.13 12.08 -23.80
CA ALA A 4 -5.30 13.04 -24.54
C ALA A 4 -5.88 14.46 -24.47
N ILE A 5 -7.21 14.60 -24.57
CA ILE A 5 -7.91 15.88 -24.43
C ILE A 5 -7.77 16.39 -22.99
N PHE A 6 -7.91 15.52 -21.99
CA PHE A 6 -7.78 15.90 -20.57
C PHE A 6 -6.35 16.30 -20.20
N ARG A 7 -5.32 15.59 -20.70
CA ARG A 7 -3.91 16.00 -20.52
C ARG A 7 -3.59 17.34 -21.20
N TYR A 8 -4.13 17.57 -22.40
CA TYR A 8 -3.98 18.84 -23.11
C TYR A 8 -4.67 20.01 -22.40
N GLN A 9 -5.77 19.77 -21.69
CA GLN A 9 -6.46 20.81 -20.92
C GLN A 9 -5.79 21.04 -19.56
N LEU A 10 -5.28 19.99 -18.90
CA LEU A 10 -4.52 20.10 -17.64
C LEU A 10 -3.19 20.84 -17.82
N SER A 11 -2.51 20.66 -18.95
CA SER A 11 -1.26 21.38 -19.25
C SER A 11 -1.45 22.89 -19.43
N LYS A 12 -2.70 23.36 -19.59
CA LYS A 12 -3.07 24.78 -19.63
C LYS A 12 -3.44 25.36 -18.26
N ILE A 13 -3.57 24.53 -17.22
CA ILE A 13 -4.11 24.91 -15.90
C ILE A 13 -3.03 24.83 -14.81
N VAL A 14 -2.02 23.98 -14.97
CA VAL A 14 -0.95 23.75 -13.98
C VAL A 14 0.36 24.38 -14.45
N PRO A 15 1.05 25.22 -13.64
CA PRO A 15 2.38 25.74 -13.97
C PRO A 15 3.37 24.60 -14.28
N ARG A 16 4.25 24.81 -15.27
CA ARG A 16 5.18 23.79 -15.80
C ARG A 16 6.11 23.15 -14.76
N ASP A 17 6.25 23.76 -13.58
CA ASP A 17 7.22 23.34 -12.56
C ASP A 17 6.68 22.29 -11.55
N ILE A 18 5.49 21.73 -11.78
CA ILE A 18 4.86 20.71 -10.89
C ILE A 18 4.62 19.37 -11.61
N LEU A 19 4.99 19.23 -12.90
CA LEU A 19 4.83 17.98 -13.65
C LEU A 19 6.20 17.36 -13.98
N PRO A 20 6.44 16.06 -13.71
CA PRO A 20 7.62 15.38 -14.21
C PRO A 20 7.61 15.36 -15.75
N PRO A 21 8.79 15.42 -16.41
CA PRO A 21 8.87 15.47 -17.86
C PRO A 21 8.25 14.22 -18.51
N PRO A 22 7.64 14.35 -19.70
CA PRO A 22 6.94 13.24 -20.37
C PRO A 22 7.93 12.15 -20.82
N PRO A 23 7.55 10.86 -20.77
CA PRO A 23 8.29 9.81 -21.46
C PRO A 23 8.18 10.02 -22.98
N VAL A 24 9.29 9.77 -23.67
CA VAL A 24 9.40 9.82 -25.14
C VAL A 24 8.42 8.82 -25.75
N PRO A 25 7.55 9.23 -26.69
CA PRO A 25 6.58 8.31 -27.30
C PRO A 25 7.28 7.32 -28.23
N PRO A 26 6.86 6.04 -28.27
CA PRO A 26 7.29 5.12 -29.32
C PRO A 26 6.73 5.55 -30.68
N SER A 27 7.54 5.35 -31.72
CA SER A 27 7.24 5.64 -33.13
C SER A 27 5.95 4.94 -33.63
N PRO A 28 5.24 5.52 -34.63
CA PRO A 28 3.92 5.07 -35.01
C PRO A 28 3.99 3.85 -35.92
N THR A 29 3.46 2.71 -35.48
CA THR A 29 3.02 1.63 -36.38
C THR A 29 1.50 1.53 -36.41
N ARG A 30 1.00 1.29 -37.63
CA ARG A 30 -0.37 1.39 -38.17
C ARG A 30 -1.49 0.65 -37.42
N PRO A 31 -2.78 0.98 -37.69
CA PRO A 31 -3.90 0.69 -36.81
C PRO A 31 -4.39 -0.76 -36.95
N ILE A 32 -4.69 -1.42 -35.83
CA ILE A 32 -5.38 -2.70 -35.80
C ILE A 32 -6.87 -2.45 -35.52
N ALA A 33 -7.68 -2.98 -36.43
CA ALA A 33 -9.12 -2.93 -36.44
C ALA A 33 -9.76 -3.62 -35.23
N LEU A 34 -10.99 -3.16 -34.95
CA LEU A 34 -11.97 -3.74 -34.06
C LEU A 34 -12.15 -5.25 -34.36
N VAL A 35 -11.66 -6.13 -33.49
CA VAL A 35 -12.03 -7.56 -33.50
C VAL A 35 -12.57 -7.90 -32.12
N LEU A 36 -13.88 -8.17 -32.09
CA LEU A 36 -14.60 -8.80 -31.00
C LEU A 36 -14.01 -10.19 -30.73
N LEU A 37 -13.22 -10.34 -29.67
CA LEU A 37 -12.87 -11.66 -29.13
C LEU A 37 -13.06 -11.68 -27.61
N ARG A 38 -14.14 -12.37 -27.24
CA ARG A 38 -14.32 -13.24 -26.07
C ARG A 38 -13.13 -13.25 -25.10
N SER A 39 -13.36 -12.70 -23.91
CA SER A 39 -12.53 -12.81 -22.72
C SER A 39 -12.28 -14.29 -22.35
N PRO A 40 -11.03 -14.70 -22.07
CA PRO A 40 -10.79 -15.73 -21.09
C PRO A 40 -10.60 -15.05 -19.73
N SER A 41 -11.53 -15.30 -18.84
CA SER A 41 -11.45 -14.98 -17.42
C SER A 41 -10.19 -15.64 -16.84
N PHE A 42 -9.22 -14.85 -16.37
CA PHE A 42 -8.15 -15.35 -15.51
C PHE A 42 -8.57 -15.16 -14.05
N PRO A 43 -8.74 -16.24 -13.27
CA PRO A 43 -9.10 -16.11 -11.87
C PRO A 43 -7.91 -15.62 -11.04
N ALA A 44 -8.25 -14.85 -10.01
CA ALA A 44 -7.38 -14.51 -8.90
C ALA A 44 -7.03 -15.78 -8.11
N ASP A 45 -6.06 -16.53 -8.59
CA ASP A 45 -5.36 -17.57 -7.85
C ASP A 45 -3.98 -17.77 -8.49
N PHE A 46 -2.93 -17.18 -7.90
CA PHE A 46 -1.54 -17.49 -8.27
C PHE A 46 -1.08 -18.78 -7.57
N ALA A 47 -1.92 -19.81 -7.67
CA ALA A 47 -1.65 -21.17 -7.26
C ALA A 47 -1.47 -22.04 -8.52
N ASP A 48 -0.28 -22.63 -8.64
CA ASP A 48 0.06 -23.75 -9.51
C ASP A 48 0.20 -23.49 -11.04
N ARG A 49 1.18 -22.65 -11.43
CA ARG A 49 1.70 -22.63 -12.82
C ARG A 49 2.38 -23.93 -13.27
N ARG A 50 2.66 -24.88 -12.37
CA ARG A 50 3.36 -26.15 -12.70
C ARG A 50 2.51 -27.13 -13.51
N LYS A 51 1.19 -26.91 -13.64
CA LYS A 51 0.29 -27.80 -14.41
C LYS A 51 0.01 -27.34 -15.84
N SER A 52 0.58 -26.23 -16.30
CA SER A 52 0.43 -25.83 -17.70
C SER A 52 1.38 -26.63 -18.59
N PRO A 53 0.89 -27.38 -19.60
CA PRO A 53 1.72 -28.25 -20.44
C PRO A 53 2.82 -27.50 -21.21
N ASN A 54 2.69 -26.18 -21.38
CA ASN A 54 3.68 -25.33 -22.04
C ASN A 54 4.89 -24.97 -21.16
N PHE A 55 4.78 -25.02 -19.83
CA PHE A 55 5.89 -24.63 -18.94
C PHE A 55 6.89 -25.79 -18.76
N ALA A 56 6.39 -27.02 -18.61
CA ALA A 56 7.21 -28.22 -18.49
C ALA A 56 7.99 -28.55 -19.77
N THR A 57 7.42 -28.25 -20.95
CA THR A 57 8.09 -28.42 -22.25
C THR A 57 9.20 -27.38 -22.48
N MET A 58 9.03 -26.14 -21.99
CA MET A 58 10.08 -25.11 -22.06
C MET A 58 11.24 -25.40 -21.10
N GLU A 59 10.98 -25.95 -19.91
CA GLU A 59 12.01 -26.35 -18.94
C GLU A 59 12.88 -27.51 -19.48
N ALA A 60 12.25 -28.47 -20.17
CA ALA A 60 12.96 -29.57 -20.84
C ALA A 60 13.83 -29.10 -22.02
N ALA A 61 13.36 -28.12 -22.79
CA ALA A 61 14.11 -27.55 -23.90
C ALA A 61 15.29 -26.66 -23.44
N ALA A 62 15.12 -25.89 -22.35
CA ALA A 62 16.18 -25.07 -21.78
C ALA A 62 17.28 -25.91 -21.11
N ALA A 63 16.91 -27.03 -20.48
CA ALA A 63 17.87 -27.96 -19.88
C ALA A 63 18.81 -28.63 -20.91
N GLN A 64 18.39 -28.72 -22.17
CA GLN A 64 19.19 -29.31 -23.26
C GLN A 64 20.20 -28.33 -23.90
N ALA A 65 20.15 -27.03 -23.56
CA ALA A 65 20.99 -25.98 -24.15
C ALA A 65 21.96 -25.30 -23.16
N SER A 66 21.99 -25.71 -21.89
CA SER A 66 22.78 -25.02 -20.85
C SER A 66 24.25 -25.46 -20.81
N THR A 67 25.17 -24.51 -20.65
CA THR A 67 26.61 -24.79 -20.45
C THR A 67 26.85 -25.50 -19.09
N PRO A 68 27.93 -26.30 -18.94
CA PRO A 68 28.21 -27.01 -17.69
C PRO A 68 28.31 -26.10 -16.45
N GLU A 69 28.82 -24.88 -16.62
CA GLU A 69 28.90 -23.87 -15.57
C GLU A 69 27.51 -23.38 -15.11
N HIS A 70 26.59 -23.14 -16.05
CA HIS A 70 25.22 -22.74 -15.72
C HIS A 70 24.46 -23.87 -15.00
N ALA A 71 24.65 -25.12 -15.40
CA ALA A 71 24.05 -26.28 -14.73
C ALA A 71 24.52 -26.43 -13.27
N ASP A 72 25.79 -26.12 -12.99
CA ASP A 72 26.35 -26.10 -11.64
C ASP A 72 25.78 -24.96 -10.78
N LEU A 73 25.64 -23.74 -11.33
CA LEU A 73 25.01 -22.61 -10.64
C LEU A 73 23.54 -22.90 -10.29
N SER A 74 22.75 -23.43 -11.21
CA SER A 74 21.36 -23.83 -10.94
C SER A 74 21.28 -24.94 -9.87
N ALA A 75 22.22 -25.88 -9.86
CA ALA A 75 22.28 -26.91 -8.81
C ALA A 75 22.59 -26.31 -7.43
N LYS A 76 23.54 -25.37 -7.35
CA LYS A 76 23.84 -24.60 -6.13
C LYS A 76 22.66 -23.76 -5.68
N ALA A 77 21.93 -23.12 -6.61
CA ALA A 77 20.73 -22.34 -6.30
C ALA A 77 19.64 -23.21 -5.66
N ARG A 78 19.36 -24.38 -6.23
CA ARG A 78 18.44 -25.40 -5.68
C ARG A 78 18.86 -25.87 -4.29
N HIS A 79 20.16 -26.14 -4.10
CA HIS A 79 20.67 -26.56 -2.79
C HIS A 79 20.47 -25.46 -1.72
N THR A 80 20.88 -24.24 -2.05
CA THR A 80 20.72 -23.07 -1.18
C THR A 80 19.25 -22.82 -0.85
N TRP A 81 18.36 -22.98 -1.83
CA TRP A 81 16.92 -22.81 -1.64
C TRP A 81 16.33 -23.85 -0.67
N ARG A 82 16.76 -25.11 -0.77
CA ARG A 82 16.37 -26.14 0.22
C ARG A 82 16.80 -25.78 1.63
N THR A 83 17.98 -25.18 1.79
CA THR A 83 18.45 -24.66 3.08
C THR A 83 17.57 -23.51 3.57
N ALA A 84 17.22 -22.55 2.70
CA ALA A 84 16.29 -21.47 3.02
C ALA A 84 14.92 -22.02 3.48
N LEU A 85 14.38 -23.03 2.79
CA LEU A 85 13.11 -23.67 3.17
C LEU A 85 13.18 -24.38 4.53
N LYS A 86 14.30 -24.99 4.88
CA LYS A 86 14.52 -25.57 6.22
C LYS A 86 14.53 -24.48 7.31
N LEU A 87 15.26 -23.39 7.07
CA LEU A 87 15.30 -22.24 7.98
C LEU A 87 13.92 -21.59 8.14
N ARG A 88 13.16 -21.45 7.05
CA ARG A 88 11.77 -20.98 7.10
C ARG A 88 10.91 -21.84 8.01
N LYS A 89 10.96 -23.17 7.88
CA LYS A 89 10.23 -24.09 8.76
C LYS A 89 10.64 -23.94 10.23
N LEU A 90 11.92 -23.75 10.50
CA LEU A 90 12.42 -23.51 11.86
C LEU A 90 11.88 -22.20 12.44
N LEU A 91 11.96 -21.11 11.68
CA LEU A 91 11.42 -19.80 12.05
C LEU A 91 9.92 -19.88 12.35
N THR A 92 9.14 -20.51 11.47
CA THR A 92 7.69 -20.71 11.69
C THR A 92 7.42 -21.45 13.01
N LYS A 93 8.14 -22.54 13.28
CA LYS A 93 8.01 -23.28 14.54
C LYS A 93 8.40 -22.45 15.77
N GLN A 94 9.41 -21.59 15.66
CA GLN A 94 9.81 -20.70 16.75
C GLN A 94 8.73 -19.64 17.02
N LEU A 95 8.15 -19.05 15.97
CA LEU A 95 7.05 -18.09 16.09
C LEU A 95 5.80 -18.72 16.71
N GLU A 96 5.48 -19.97 16.35
CA GLU A 96 4.34 -20.71 16.91
C GLU A 96 4.49 -21.00 18.42
N LYS A 97 5.73 -21.16 18.90
CA LYS A 97 6.06 -21.39 20.31
C LYS A 97 5.99 -20.13 21.17
N LEU A 98 5.94 -18.94 20.56
CA LEU A 98 5.84 -17.69 21.32
C LEU A 98 4.53 -17.69 22.14
N PRO A 99 4.54 -17.21 23.39
CA PRO A 99 3.36 -17.19 24.24
C PRO A 99 2.21 -16.42 23.58
N LYS A 100 1.06 -17.07 23.43
CA LYS A 100 -0.17 -16.47 22.89
C LYS A 100 -1.07 -15.91 23.98
N ASP A 101 -0.87 -16.33 25.23
CA ASP A 101 -1.70 -15.93 26.36
C ASP A 101 -1.59 -14.45 26.69
N ASN A 102 -2.73 -13.81 26.94
CA ASN A 102 -2.83 -12.39 27.25
C ASN A 102 -2.07 -11.98 28.52
N ASN A 103 -1.82 -12.93 29.44
CA ASN A 103 -1.17 -12.69 30.73
C ASN A 103 0.31 -13.07 30.78
N ALA A 104 0.85 -13.71 29.73
CA ALA A 104 2.25 -14.11 29.69
C ALA A 104 3.17 -12.88 29.54
N GLY A 105 4.34 -12.93 30.18
CA GLY A 105 5.43 -11.98 29.97
C GLY A 105 6.04 -12.09 28.57
N VAL A 106 7.12 -11.36 28.32
CA VAL A 106 7.91 -11.46 27.09
C VAL A 106 9.27 -12.07 27.37
N ASP A 107 9.64 -13.06 26.57
CA ASP A 107 11.00 -13.59 26.54
C ASP A 107 11.76 -12.93 25.38
N ILE A 108 12.61 -11.96 25.71
CA ILE A 108 13.40 -11.21 24.73
C ILE A 108 14.42 -12.12 24.03
N ALA A 109 14.94 -13.15 24.71
CA ALA A 109 15.93 -14.05 24.14
C ALA A 109 15.34 -14.88 22.98
N GLN A 110 14.03 -15.18 23.02
CA GLN A 110 13.35 -15.84 21.90
C GLN A 110 13.30 -14.97 20.65
N PHE A 111 13.06 -13.67 20.80
CA PHE A 111 13.08 -12.72 19.67
C PHE A 111 14.49 -12.55 19.11
N GLU A 112 15.52 -12.51 19.96
CA GLU A 112 16.93 -12.48 19.51
C GLU A 112 17.32 -13.75 18.75
N ALA A 113 16.87 -14.92 19.21
CA ALA A 113 17.07 -16.18 18.50
C ALA A 113 16.36 -16.19 17.14
N ILE A 114 15.15 -15.65 17.05
CA ILE A 114 14.42 -15.49 15.78
C ILE A 114 15.19 -14.56 14.84
N ASP A 115 15.68 -13.41 15.32
CA ASP A 115 16.45 -12.46 14.51
C ASP A 115 17.74 -13.10 13.95
N SER A 116 18.46 -13.88 14.76
CA SER A 116 19.66 -14.61 14.31
C SER A 116 19.36 -15.66 13.23
N GLN A 117 18.23 -16.37 13.33
CA GLN A 117 17.81 -17.32 12.29
C GLN A 117 17.31 -16.62 11.03
N LEU A 118 16.67 -15.46 11.18
CA LEU A 118 16.21 -14.63 10.06
C LEU A 118 17.38 -14.14 9.21
N GLU A 119 18.50 -13.77 9.81
CA GLU A 119 19.72 -13.37 9.08
C GLU A 119 20.22 -14.48 8.16
N LYS A 120 20.34 -15.71 8.66
CA LYS A 120 20.74 -16.89 7.88
C LYS A 120 19.74 -17.19 6.76
N PHE A 121 18.45 -17.04 7.05
CA PHE A 121 17.39 -17.25 6.06
C PHE A 121 17.45 -16.20 4.94
N ARG A 122 17.63 -14.91 5.28
CA ARG A 122 17.83 -13.82 4.31
C ARG A 122 19.03 -14.09 3.41
N LEU A 123 20.16 -14.49 3.99
CA LEU A 123 21.37 -14.81 3.23
C LEU A 123 21.12 -15.94 2.23
N ALA A 124 20.51 -17.04 2.67
CA ALA A 124 20.18 -18.16 1.79
C ALA A 124 19.23 -17.74 0.65
N CYS A 125 18.22 -16.92 0.92
CA CYS A 125 17.33 -16.38 -0.11
C CYS A 125 18.10 -15.52 -1.14
N VAL A 126 18.93 -14.58 -0.69
CA VAL A 126 19.71 -13.71 -1.58
C VAL A 126 20.71 -14.52 -2.41
N GLN A 127 21.36 -15.53 -1.81
CA GLN A 127 22.24 -16.44 -2.53
C GLN A 127 21.50 -17.23 -3.61
N THR A 128 20.30 -17.76 -3.32
CA THR A 128 19.45 -18.41 -4.33
C THR A 128 19.14 -17.45 -5.49
N ILE A 129 18.76 -16.21 -5.19
CA ILE A 129 18.44 -15.18 -6.20
C ILE A 129 19.67 -14.82 -7.05
N TYR A 130 20.84 -14.69 -6.43
CA TYR A 130 22.08 -14.32 -7.12
C TYR A 130 22.64 -15.45 -7.99
N LEU A 131 22.52 -16.70 -7.53
CA LEU A 131 23.01 -17.88 -8.25
C LEU A 131 22.16 -18.17 -9.50
N ASP A 132 20.84 -18.06 -9.39
CA ASP A 132 19.91 -18.32 -10.49
C ASP A 132 18.62 -17.51 -10.29
N PHE A 133 18.56 -16.35 -10.96
CA PHE A 133 17.46 -15.40 -10.79
C PHE A 133 16.12 -15.95 -11.30
N GLU A 134 16.11 -16.61 -12.45
CA GLU A 134 14.89 -17.19 -13.03
C GLU A 134 14.34 -18.30 -12.14
N TYR A 135 15.20 -19.19 -11.66
CA TYR A 135 14.83 -20.22 -10.71
C TYR A 135 14.26 -19.60 -9.42
N ALA A 136 14.93 -18.59 -8.86
CA ALA A 136 14.49 -17.94 -7.62
C ALA A 136 13.11 -17.27 -7.76
N VAL A 137 12.84 -16.66 -8.91
CA VAL A 137 11.54 -16.07 -9.26
C VAL A 137 10.48 -17.16 -9.41
N ALA A 138 10.78 -18.27 -10.09
CA ALA A 138 9.88 -19.41 -10.24
C ALA A 138 9.48 -20.02 -8.89
N GLU A 139 10.43 -20.11 -7.95
CA GLU A 139 10.21 -20.58 -6.58
C GLU A 139 9.60 -19.53 -5.65
N ARG A 140 9.41 -18.28 -6.13
CA ARG A 140 8.89 -17.15 -5.37
C ARG A 140 9.69 -16.89 -4.08
N THR A 141 11.00 -16.89 -4.21
CA THR A 141 11.95 -16.75 -3.09
C THR A 141 11.75 -15.43 -2.33
N ASP A 142 11.54 -14.33 -3.05
CA ASP A 142 11.24 -13.02 -2.51
C ASP A 142 9.92 -12.98 -1.71
N HIS A 143 8.87 -13.62 -2.21
CA HIS A 143 7.59 -13.74 -1.52
C HIS A 143 7.71 -14.57 -0.24
N ALA A 144 8.42 -15.71 -0.28
CA ALA A 144 8.69 -16.52 0.90
C ALA A 144 9.47 -15.73 1.95
N MET A 145 10.44 -14.93 1.52
CA MET A 145 11.18 -14.03 2.38
C MET A 145 10.27 -12.99 3.04
N TRP A 146 9.45 -12.29 2.27
CA TRP A 146 8.50 -11.30 2.80
C TRP A 146 7.45 -11.91 3.74
N THR A 147 6.98 -13.13 3.46
CA THR A 147 6.02 -13.86 4.32
C THR A 147 6.60 -14.08 5.73
N VAL A 148 7.89 -14.40 5.84
CA VAL A 148 8.56 -14.53 7.14
C VAL A 148 8.67 -13.18 7.85
N HIS A 149 9.06 -12.12 7.14
CA HIS A 149 9.16 -10.77 7.71
C HIS A 149 7.81 -10.27 8.24
N THR A 150 6.74 -10.44 7.47
CA THR A 150 5.38 -10.07 7.87
C THR A 150 4.89 -10.90 9.06
N SER A 151 5.22 -12.19 9.12
CA SER A 151 4.91 -13.03 10.29
C SER A 151 5.61 -12.52 11.56
N ILE A 152 6.91 -12.23 11.49
CA ILE A 152 7.69 -11.68 12.61
C ILE A 152 7.13 -10.32 13.04
N ASN A 153 6.82 -9.44 12.09
CA ASN A 153 6.19 -8.15 12.34
C ASN A 153 4.84 -8.31 13.10
N ASN A 154 4.02 -9.26 12.69
CA ASN A 154 2.74 -9.53 13.34
C ASN A 154 2.94 -10.05 14.78
N GLU A 155 3.95 -10.87 15.04
CA GLU A 155 4.30 -11.32 16.39
C GLU A 155 4.75 -10.16 17.29
N TYR A 156 5.63 -9.28 16.80
CA TYR A 156 6.04 -8.07 17.52
C TYR A 156 4.82 -7.20 17.86
N ARG A 157 3.96 -6.92 16.86
CA ARG A 157 2.76 -6.09 17.05
C ARG A 157 1.77 -6.70 18.03
N ARG A 158 1.55 -8.01 17.96
CA ARG A 158 0.66 -8.74 18.88
C ARG A 158 1.18 -8.67 20.30
N THR A 159 2.47 -8.95 20.50
CA THR A 159 3.11 -8.96 21.81
C THR A 159 3.15 -7.55 22.43
N LEU A 160 3.50 -6.52 21.66
CA LEU A 160 3.44 -5.12 22.11
C LEU A 160 2.00 -4.66 22.39
N GLY A 161 1.03 -5.13 21.61
CA GLY A 161 -0.40 -4.91 21.85
C GLY A 161 -0.84 -5.45 23.20
N ARG A 162 -0.51 -6.71 23.51
CA ARG A 162 -0.75 -7.34 24.81
C ARG A 162 -0.13 -6.56 25.96
N LEU A 163 1.15 -6.20 25.85
CA LEU A 163 1.85 -5.45 26.90
C LEU A 163 1.24 -4.06 27.13
N ARG A 164 0.73 -3.39 26.08
CA ARG A 164 -0.01 -2.12 26.22
C ARG A 164 -1.31 -2.28 27.00
N HIS A 165 -2.09 -3.31 26.68
CA HIS A 165 -3.38 -3.56 27.36
C HIS A 165 -3.19 -3.90 28.85
N LEU A 166 -2.18 -4.70 29.18
CA LEU A 166 -1.83 -5.02 30.57
C LEU A 166 -1.41 -3.79 31.38
N ALA A 167 -0.66 -2.87 30.78
CA ALA A 167 -0.26 -1.62 31.44
C ALA A 167 -1.48 -0.72 31.73
N GLN A 168 -2.35 -0.51 30.74
CA GLN A 168 -3.55 0.32 30.88
C GLN A 168 -4.52 -0.19 31.96
N HIS A 169 -4.73 -1.50 32.05
CA HIS A 169 -5.56 -2.09 33.10
C HIS A 169 -4.97 -1.84 34.49
N SER A 170 -3.63 -1.94 34.62
CA SER A 170 -2.96 -1.68 35.90
C SER A 170 -3.02 -0.21 36.34
N ASP A 171 -2.95 0.74 35.40
CA ASP A 171 -3.03 2.17 35.69
C ASP A 171 -4.44 2.61 36.08
N LYS A 172 -5.49 2.04 35.44
CA LYS A 172 -6.89 2.31 35.81
C LYS A 172 -7.19 1.87 37.25
N HIS A 173 -6.80 0.65 37.61
CA HIS A 173 -6.96 0.15 39.00
C HIS A 173 -6.22 1.02 40.02
N ARG A 174 -5.05 1.56 39.65
CA ARG A 174 -4.32 2.51 40.50
C ARG A 174 -5.07 3.84 40.64
N ALA A 175 -5.58 4.41 39.55
CA ALA A 175 -6.33 5.66 39.58
C ALA A 175 -7.61 5.53 40.45
N ASP A 176 -8.34 4.43 40.30
CA ASP A 176 -9.55 4.14 41.08
C ASP A 176 -9.23 4.00 42.58
N LYS A 177 -8.15 3.29 42.93
CA LYS A 177 -7.68 3.18 44.33
C LYS A 177 -7.25 4.53 44.92
N THR A 178 -6.51 5.33 44.15
CA THR A 178 -6.06 6.65 44.64
C THR A 178 -7.24 7.62 44.80
N ALA A 179 -8.30 7.45 44.02
CA ALA A 179 -9.54 8.21 44.14
C ALA A 179 -10.38 7.76 45.35
N SER A 180 -10.42 6.47 45.67
CA SER A 180 -11.09 5.97 46.90
C SER A 180 -10.35 6.42 48.16
N ASP A 181 -9.02 6.34 48.17
CA ASP A 181 -8.21 6.69 49.34
C ASP A 181 -8.31 8.21 49.65
N LYS A 182 -8.40 9.07 48.62
CA LYS A 182 -8.67 10.51 48.79
C LYS A 182 -10.06 10.81 49.35
N ARG A 183 -11.04 9.92 49.17
CA ARG A 183 -12.40 10.09 49.72
C ARG A 183 -12.49 9.74 51.20
N ASN A 184 -11.58 8.89 51.70
CA ASN A 184 -11.57 8.40 53.07
C ASN A 184 -10.58 9.12 54.01
N GLY A 185 -9.91 10.18 53.56
CA GLY A 185 -9.18 11.11 54.46
C GLY A 185 -7.91 10.58 55.14
N GLU A 186 -7.43 9.37 54.82
CA GLU A 186 -6.19 8.83 55.41
C GLU A 186 -4.96 9.23 54.58
N LYS A 187 -4.06 10.02 55.19
CA LYS A 187 -2.73 10.35 54.63
C LYS A 187 -1.73 9.26 55.07
N PRO A 188 -1.07 8.53 54.15
CA PRO A 188 -0.01 7.62 54.55
C PRO A 188 1.29 8.39 54.80
N LYS A 189 1.78 8.37 56.05
CA LYS A 189 3.17 8.67 56.42
C LYS A 189 3.90 7.33 56.55
N GLY A 190 4.93 7.10 55.76
CA GLY A 190 5.80 5.92 55.85
C GLY A 190 6.71 5.79 54.63
N ASP A 191 7.95 5.37 54.85
CA ASP A 191 9.05 5.35 53.89
C ASP A 191 8.72 4.67 52.55
N LYS A 192 9.30 5.21 51.46
CA LYS A 192 9.08 4.79 50.07
C LYS A 192 9.69 3.41 49.79
N GLN A 193 9.13 2.33 50.31
CA GLN A 193 9.45 0.97 49.86
C GLN A 193 8.42 0.53 48.81
N SER A 194 8.91 0.20 47.60
CA SER A 194 8.03 -0.13 46.47
C SER A 194 7.24 -1.42 46.76
N THR A 195 5.92 -1.34 46.65
CA THR A 195 5.05 -2.52 46.86
C THR A 195 5.32 -3.59 45.77
N PRO A 196 5.11 -4.89 46.04
CA PRO A 196 5.32 -5.96 45.05
C PRO A 196 4.55 -5.77 43.74
N LYS A 197 3.39 -5.11 43.78
CA LYS A 197 2.59 -4.75 42.60
C LYS A 197 3.28 -3.66 41.76
N GLN A 198 3.95 -2.70 42.40
CA GLN A 198 4.66 -1.62 41.73
C GLN A 198 5.92 -2.15 41.02
N GLN A 199 6.70 -3.01 41.67
CA GLN A 199 7.86 -3.68 41.04
C GLN A 199 7.47 -4.52 39.81
N LYS A 200 6.32 -5.21 39.87
CA LYS A 200 5.80 -5.99 38.73
C LYS A 200 5.42 -5.10 37.54
N ASN A 201 4.86 -3.92 37.80
CA ASN A 201 4.54 -2.94 36.76
C ASN A 201 5.79 -2.30 36.15
N ASP A 202 6.78 -1.96 36.99
CA ASP A 202 8.06 -1.42 36.53
C ASP A 202 8.79 -2.42 35.62
N ARG A 203 8.83 -3.70 36.02
CA ARG A 203 9.36 -4.79 35.19
C ARG A 203 8.65 -4.89 33.83
N ARG A 204 7.32 -4.81 33.80
CA ARG A 204 6.53 -4.85 32.56
C ARG A 204 6.78 -3.65 31.65
N ASN A 205 6.94 -2.46 32.23
CA ASN A 205 7.28 -1.26 31.47
C ASN A 205 8.69 -1.38 30.86
N VAL A 206 9.64 -1.94 31.59
CA VAL A 206 10.98 -2.25 31.08
C VAL A 206 10.92 -3.28 29.94
N GLU A 207 10.17 -4.37 30.11
CA GLU A 207 9.95 -5.40 29.09
C GLU A 207 9.32 -4.83 27.81
N LYS A 208 8.28 -3.99 27.93
CA LYS A 208 7.65 -3.29 26.81
C LYS A 208 8.64 -2.37 26.08
N ARG A 209 9.45 -1.62 26.83
CA ARG A 209 10.46 -0.72 26.24
C ARG A 209 11.52 -1.51 25.46
N LYS A 210 12.09 -2.55 26.07
CA LYS A 210 13.10 -3.42 25.45
C LYS A 210 12.56 -4.09 24.17
N LEU A 211 11.34 -4.64 24.23
CA LEU A 211 10.71 -5.23 23.06
C LEU A 211 10.43 -4.20 21.97
N GLY A 212 10.01 -2.99 22.36
CA GLY A 212 9.81 -1.88 21.42
C GLY A 212 11.10 -1.50 20.69
N GLU A 213 12.22 -1.39 21.41
CA GLU A 213 13.54 -1.13 20.83
C GLU A 213 13.95 -2.22 19.84
N LYS A 214 13.76 -3.50 20.20
CA LYS A 214 14.01 -4.64 19.29
C LYS A 214 13.12 -4.58 18.04
N TYR A 215 11.84 -4.27 18.18
CA TYR A 215 10.94 -4.16 17.04
C TYR A 215 11.34 -3.03 16.08
N THR A 216 11.67 -1.85 16.61
CA THR A 216 12.19 -0.75 15.81
C THR A 216 13.48 -1.14 15.09
N HIS A 217 14.39 -1.83 15.78
CA HIS A 217 15.62 -2.33 15.17
C HIS A 217 15.33 -3.34 14.05
N PHE A 218 14.44 -4.31 14.28
CA PHE A 218 14.01 -5.28 13.27
C PHE A 218 13.48 -4.61 12.00
N LEU A 219 12.60 -3.61 12.15
CA LEU A 219 12.04 -2.86 11.01
C LEU A 219 13.12 -2.11 10.24
N HIS A 220 14.06 -1.48 10.94
CA HIS A 220 15.17 -0.76 10.32
C HIS A 220 16.10 -1.71 9.55
N VAL A 221 16.54 -2.80 10.17
CA VAL A 221 17.40 -3.80 9.51
C VAL A 221 16.68 -4.43 8.31
N ALA A 222 15.38 -4.69 8.41
CA ALA A 222 14.59 -5.15 7.27
C ALA A 222 14.57 -4.13 6.13
N GLN A 223 14.40 -2.83 6.44
CA GLN A 223 14.40 -1.77 5.44
C GLN A 223 15.75 -1.67 4.73
N GLU A 224 16.85 -1.66 5.46
CA GLU A 224 18.21 -1.62 4.88
C GLU A 224 18.52 -2.88 4.06
N PHE A 225 18.04 -4.04 4.49
CA PHE A 225 18.15 -5.28 3.73
C PHE A 225 17.48 -5.18 2.35
N TYR A 226 16.23 -4.69 2.29
CA TYR A 226 15.48 -4.55 1.03
C TYR A 226 16.01 -3.40 0.16
N LYS A 227 16.49 -2.30 0.75
CA LYS A 227 17.23 -1.26 0.03
C LYS A 227 18.48 -1.84 -0.64
N GLY A 228 19.28 -2.61 0.10
CA GLY A 228 20.44 -3.30 -0.45
C GLY A 228 20.08 -4.32 -1.53
N TYR A 229 18.87 -4.90 -1.48
CA TYR A 229 18.39 -5.76 -2.57
C TYR A 229 18.11 -4.97 -3.85
N VAL A 230 17.43 -3.82 -3.76
CA VAL A 230 17.25 -2.90 -4.91
C VAL A 230 18.61 -2.44 -5.46
N GLN A 231 19.54 -2.10 -4.56
CA GLN A 231 20.89 -1.72 -4.92
C GLN A 231 21.56 -2.78 -5.79
N ARG A 232 21.54 -4.06 -5.36
CA ARG A 232 22.10 -5.18 -6.12
C ARG A 232 21.41 -5.42 -7.45
N LEU A 233 20.08 -5.29 -7.51
CA LEU A 233 19.35 -5.39 -8.78
C LEU A 233 19.79 -4.27 -9.75
N SER A 234 19.91 -3.04 -9.27
CA SER A 234 20.34 -1.89 -10.08
C SER A 234 21.80 -1.99 -10.53
N ALA A 235 22.68 -2.55 -9.70
CA ALA A 235 24.10 -2.70 -10.01
C ALA A 235 24.34 -3.83 -11.03
N ARG A 236 23.58 -4.93 -10.94
CA ARG A 236 23.74 -6.12 -11.79
C ARG A 236 22.99 -6.02 -13.12
N TYR A 237 21.81 -5.40 -13.16
CA TYR A 237 21.00 -5.32 -14.38
C TYR A 237 20.99 -3.90 -14.91
N ASP A 238 21.50 -3.71 -16.14
CA ASP A 238 21.57 -2.39 -16.78
C ASP A 238 20.19 -1.92 -17.25
N ILE A 239 19.38 -1.42 -16.31
CA ILE A 239 18.00 -0.95 -16.51
C ILE A 239 17.88 0.48 -15.96
N VAL A 240 17.48 1.42 -16.82
CA VAL A 240 17.42 2.86 -16.49
C VAL A 240 16.44 3.15 -15.36
N GLU A 241 15.30 2.46 -15.34
CA GLU A 241 14.28 2.57 -14.32
C GLU A 241 14.83 2.18 -12.94
N LEU A 242 15.66 1.13 -12.85
CA LEU A 242 16.27 0.72 -11.59
C LEU A 242 17.29 1.74 -11.09
N LYS A 243 18.08 2.35 -11.97
CA LYS A 243 19.04 3.40 -11.59
C LYS A 243 18.34 4.62 -11.00
N ARG A 244 17.22 5.03 -11.62
CA ARG A 244 16.37 6.12 -11.08
C ARG A 244 15.78 5.76 -9.72
N ILE A 245 15.35 4.51 -9.54
CA ILE A 245 14.84 4.03 -8.26
C ILE A 245 15.94 4.02 -7.21
N ALA A 246 17.13 3.49 -7.52
CA ALA A 246 18.27 3.43 -6.62
C ALA A 246 18.63 4.83 -6.10
N GLN A 247 18.70 5.82 -7.01
CA GLN A 247 18.85 7.22 -6.65
C GLN A 247 17.70 7.72 -5.75
N GLY A 248 16.45 7.43 -6.12
CA GLY A 248 15.26 7.86 -5.37
C GLY A 248 15.12 7.24 -3.98
N ILE A 249 15.80 6.13 -3.69
CA ILE A 249 15.85 5.51 -2.36
C ILE A 249 17.20 5.70 -1.65
N GLU A 250 18.06 6.56 -2.21
CA GLU A 250 19.37 6.94 -1.68
C GLU A 250 20.35 5.76 -1.51
N VAL A 251 20.42 4.87 -2.50
CA VAL A 251 21.42 3.79 -2.55
C VAL A 251 22.29 3.90 -3.79
N ASP A 252 23.52 3.42 -3.68
CA ASP A 252 24.48 3.44 -4.78
C ASP A 252 24.15 2.37 -5.84
N GLY A 253 23.62 2.81 -6.98
CA GLY A 253 23.35 1.97 -8.14
C GLY A 253 24.54 1.81 -9.09
N SER A 254 25.76 2.07 -8.64
CA SER A 254 26.96 1.92 -9.46
C SER A 254 27.07 0.49 -10.03
N PRO A 255 27.57 0.34 -11.27
CA PRO A 255 27.67 -0.96 -11.90
C PRO A 255 28.60 -1.90 -11.12
N SER A 256 28.22 -3.17 -10.98
CA SER A 256 29.07 -4.20 -10.41
C SER A 256 30.02 -4.81 -11.45
N SER A 257 30.99 -5.64 -11.02
CA SER A 257 31.88 -6.34 -11.97
C SER A 257 31.15 -7.38 -12.83
N ASP A 258 29.97 -7.81 -12.40
CA ASP A 258 29.12 -8.84 -13.01
C ASP A 258 27.87 -8.27 -13.70
N VAL A 259 27.96 -7.04 -14.22
CA VAL A 259 26.85 -6.38 -14.93
C VAL A 259 26.38 -7.19 -16.13
N ILE A 260 25.06 -7.30 -16.25
CA ILE A 260 24.37 -7.88 -17.39
C ILE A 260 23.85 -6.73 -18.26
N SER A 261 24.51 -6.52 -19.39
CA SER A 261 24.11 -5.54 -20.42
C SER A 261 24.41 -6.10 -21.83
N PRO A 262 23.43 -6.11 -22.76
CA PRO A 262 22.03 -5.79 -22.55
C PRO A 262 21.32 -6.84 -21.68
N VAL A 263 20.28 -6.43 -20.95
CA VAL A 263 19.45 -7.37 -20.18
C VAL A 263 18.58 -8.20 -21.12
N PRO A 264 18.60 -9.55 -21.03
CA PRO A 264 17.75 -10.41 -21.86
C PRO A 264 16.25 -10.09 -21.71
N SER A 265 15.50 -10.17 -22.79
CA SER A 265 14.08 -9.76 -22.84
C SER A 265 13.18 -10.57 -21.90
N GLN A 266 13.50 -11.85 -21.68
CA GLN A 266 12.79 -12.71 -20.73
C GLN A 266 13.08 -12.34 -19.26
N ILE A 267 14.27 -11.82 -18.96
CA ILE A 267 14.71 -11.45 -17.61
C ILE A 267 14.18 -10.07 -17.21
N TYR A 268 14.18 -9.13 -18.16
CA TYR A 268 13.76 -7.74 -17.95
C TYR A 268 12.46 -7.60 -17.14
N PRO A 269 11.32 -8.21 -17.53
CA PRO A 269 10.08 -8.10 -16.76
C PRO A 269 10.17 -8.75 -15.38
N LEU A 270 10.97 -9.81 -15.20
CA LEU A 270 11.15 -10.46 -13.90
C LEU A 270 11.88 -9.54 -12.92
N VAL A 271 12.92 -8.85 -13.40
CA VAL A 271 13.69 -7.88 -12.59
C VAL A 271 12.81 -6.69 -12.20
N LEU A 272 12.06 -6.11 -13.16
CA LEU A 272 11.12 -5.03 -12.87
C LEU A 272 10.07 -5.44 -11.85
N ASN A 273 9.49 -6.64 -11.98
CA ASN A 273 8.50 -7.15 -11.03
C ASN A 273 9.11 -7.37 -9.63
N SER A 274 10.34 -7.89 -9.54
CA SER A 274 11.02 -8.08 -8.26
C SER A 274 11.36 -6.74 -7.58
N CYS A 275 11.80 -5.74 -8.34
CA CYS A 275 12.02 -4.40 -7.82
C CYS A 275 10.71 -3.72 -7.37
N HIS A 276 9.64 -3.81 -8.17
CA HIS A 276 8.31 -3.31 -7.80
C HIS A 276 7.83 -3.93 -6.49
N TYR A 277 7.89 -5.26 -6.36
CA TYR A 277 7.51 -5.98 -5.14
C TYR A 277 8.36 -5.54 -3.94
N THR A 278 9.66 -5.30 -4.15
CA THR A 278 10.55 -4.82 -3.11
C THR A 278 10.20 -3.41 -2.63
N LEU A 279 9.83 -2.50 -3.54
CA LEU A 279 9.36 -1.16 -3.18
C LEU A 279 8.05 -1.21 -2.37
N ILE A 280 7.15 -2.14 -2.70
CA ILE A 280 5.95 -2.40 -1.87
C ILE A 280 6.35 -2.85 -0.46
N CYS A 281 7.30 -3.78 -0.34
CA CYS A 281 7.80 -4.25 0.96
C CYS A 281 8.44 -3.10 1.78
N LEU A 282 9.23 -2.25 1.13
CA LEU A 282 9.83 -1.05 1.76
C LEU A 282 8.76 -0.07 2.24
N GLY A 283 7.74 0.19 1.42
CA GLY A 283 6.59 1.00 1.81
C GLY A 283 5.85 0.43 3.02
N ASP A 284 5.63 -0.88 3.03
CA ASP A 284 4.98 -1.60 4.13
C ASP A 284 5.79 -1.53 5.43
N LEU A 285 7.12 -1.69 5.37
CA LEU A 285 8.02 -1.55 6.52
C LEU A 285 7.99 -0.13 7.09
N ALA A 286 8.07 0.89 6.23
CA ALA A 286 7.95 2.28 6.64
C ALA A 286 6.57 2.57 7.27
N ARG A 287 5.49 1.99 6.73
CA ARG A 287 4.15 2.09 7.30
C ARG A 287 4.06 1.40 8.67
N TYR A 288 4.62 0.20 8.81
CA TYR A 288 4.64 -0.53 10.09
C TYR A 288 5.42 0.24 11.17
N TYR A 289 6.50 0.92 10.80
CA TYR A 289 7.24 1.78 11.72
C TYR A 289 6.37 2.89 12.30
N VAL A 290 5.60 3.60 11.45
CA VAL A 290 4.65 4.63 11.91
C VAL A 290 3.55 4.01 12.80
N GLN A 291 2.97 2.89 12.36
CA GLN A 291 1.91 2.18 13.10
C GLN A 291 2.36 1.61 14.45
N SER A 292 3.66 1.41 14.67
CA SER A 292 4.20 0.96 15.96
C SER A 292 3.86 1.94 17.09
N GLY A 293 3.75 3.24 16.78
CA GLY A 293 3.54 4.31 17.75
C GLY A 293 4.68 4.48 18.76
N LEU A 294 5.84 3.84 18.55
CA LEU A 294 6.98 3.90 19.45
C LEU A 294 7.76 5.22 19.33
N ARG A 295 7.67 5.86 18.17
CA ARG A 295 8.22 7.18 17.85
C ARG A 295 7.21 7.95 17.01
N LYS A 296 7.11 9.27 17.22
CA LYS A 296 6.29 10.13 16.35
C LYS A 296 6.95 10.18 14.97
N SER A 297 6.23 9.74 13.96
CA SER A 297 6.69 9.72 12.57
C SER A 297 5.50 9.96 11.63
N SER A 298 5.78 10.24 10.36
CA SER A 298 4.78 10.46 9.32
C SER A 298 4.86 9.38 8.24
N TYR A 299 3.79 9.19 7.48
CA TYR A 299 3.75 8.21 6.38
C TYR A 299 4.49 8.66 5.11
N ARG A 300 5.21 9.80 5.12
CA ARG A 300 5.88 10.36 3.94
C ARG A 300 6.79 9.36 3.23
N THR A 301 7.63 8.64 3.99
CA THR A 301 8.54 7.63 3.44
C THR A 301 7.79 6.45 2.82
N ALA A 302 6.71 5.98 3.46
CA ALA A 302 5.88 4.91 2.92
C ALA A 302 5.21 5.32 1.61
N LEU A 303 4.64 6.54 1.56
CA LEU A 303 4.04 7.11 0.36
C LEU A 303 5.08 7.26 -0.77
N ALA A 304 6.30 7.69 -0.47
CA ALA A 304 7.38 7.79 -1.46
C ALA A 304 7.72 6.43 -2.09
N TYR A 305 7.83 5.36 -1.29
CA TYR A 305 8.06 4.01 -1.82
C TYR A 305 6.91 3.51 -2.69
N TYR A 306 5.65 3.71 -2.26
CA TYR A 306 4.51 3.32 -3.08
C TYR A 306 4.42 4.15 -4.38
N SER A 307 4.77 5.44 -4.35
CA SER A 307 4.87 6.27 -5.55
C SER A 307 5.93 5.74 -6.52
N LEU A 308 7.13 5.42 -6.04
CA LEU A 308 8.18 4.79 -6.86
C LEU A 308 7.72 3.43 -7.42
N ALA A 309 6.98 2.64 -6.64
CA ALA A 309 6.44 1.36 -7.10
C ALA A 309 5.42 1.55 -8.25
N TYR A 310 4.59 2.59 -8.18
CA TYR A 310 3.65 2.95 -9.23
C TYR A 310 4.36 3.47 -10.49
N ASP A 311 5.38 4.31 -10.33
CA ASP A 311 6.16 4.84 -11.46
C ASP A 311 6.88 3.72 -12.22
N LEU A 312 7.32 2.68 -11.52
CA LEU A 312 7.92 1.48 -12.12
C LEU A 312 6.89 0.59 -12.82
N LYS A 313 5.72 0.39 -12.20
CA LYS A 313 4.69 -0.53 -12.65
C LYS A 313 3.30 0.10 -12.53
N SER A 314 2.95 0.89 -13.56
CA SER A 314 1.75 1.72 -13.56
C SER A 314 0.43 0.96 -13.78
N ASP A 315 0.50 -0.29 -14.22
CA ASP A 315 -0.61 -1.23 -14.38
C ASP A 315 -1.09 -1.82 -13.05
N SER A 316 -0.24 -1.85 -12.01
CA SER A 316 -0.61 -2.43 -10.72
C SER A 316 -1.46 -1.49 -9.87
N GLY A 317 -2.56 -2.01 -9.33
CA GLY A 317 -3.40 -1.33 -8.34
C GLY A 317 -2.83 -1.39 -6.93
N PHE A 318 -1.80 -2.22 -6.67
CA PHE A 318 -1.26 -2.45 -5.33
C PHE A 318 -0.76 -1.16 -4.65
N PRO A 319 0.04 -0.28 -5.30
CA PRO A 319 0.49 0.96 -4.68
C PRO A 319 -0.67 1.85 -4.23
N PHE A 320 -1.68 2.05 -5.10
CA PHE A 320 -2.85 2.85 -4.75
C PHE A 320 -3.62 2.24 -3.59
N HIS A 321 -3.81 0.92 -3.57
CA HIS A 321 -4.45 0.25 -2.44
C HIS A 321 -3.73 0.59 -1.12
N GLN A 322 -2.40 0.49 -1.07
CA GLN A 322 -1.64 0.78 0.15
C GLN A 322 -1.69 2.25 0.56
N MET A 323 -1.68 3.19 -0.39
CA MET A 323 -1.89 4.61 -0.13
C MET A 323 -3.31 4.88 0.42
N GLY A 324 -4.31 4.12 -0.04
CA GLY A 324 -5.67 4.13 0.50
C GLY A 324 -5.75 3.64 1.95
N ILE A 325 -4.98 2.59 2.30
CA ILE A 325 -4.86 2.12 3.69
C ILE A 325 -4.25 3.20 4.60
N ILE A 326 -3.19 3.88 4.16
CA ILE A 326 -2.63 5.03 4.91
C ILE A 326 -3.69 6.12 5.09
N SER A 327 -4.44 6.42 4.03
CA SER A 327 -5.48 7.46 4.07
C SER A 327 -6.63 7.10 5.02
N LEU A 328 -6.95 5.81 5.17
CA LEU A 328 -7.90 5.31 6.17
C LEU A 328 -7.40 5.59 7.59
N GLU A 329 -6.13 5.31 7.85
CA GLU A 329 -5.49 5.53 9.16
C GLU A 329 -5.40 7.01 9.52
N GLU A 330 -5.23 7.88 8.52
CA GLU A 330 -5.19 9.34 8.70
C GLU A 330 -6.59 10.00 8.71
N GLY A 331 -7.67 9.23 8.48
CA GLY A 331 -9.04 9.77 8.45
C GLY A 331 -9.33 10.71 7.27
N LYS A 332 -8.65 10.52 6.14
CA LYS A 332 -8.77 11.38 4.94
C LYS A 332 -9.76 10.79 3.93
N ASP A 333 -11.04 11.07 4.12
CA ASP A 333 -12.13 10.41 3.36
C ASP A 333 -12.02 10.55 1.84
N LEU A 334 -11.67 11.74 1.34
CA LEU A 334 -11.48 11.95 -0.11
C LEU A 334 -10.35 11.09 -0.66
N ASP A 335 -9.22 11.04 0.05
CA ASP A 335 -8.04 10.28 -0.34
C ASP A 335 -8.32 8.78 -0.35
N VAL A 336 -9.07 8.27 0.64
CA VAL A 336 -9.50 6.86 0.67
C VAL A 336 -10.31 6.51 -0.57
N VAL A 337 -11.33 7.31 -0.89
CA VAL A 337 -12.19 7.09 -2.06
C VAL A 337 -11.36 7.21 -3.35
N TYR A 338 -10.50 8.21 -3.45
CA TYR A 338 -9.57 8.40 -4.55
C TYR A 338 -8.69 7.16 -4.78
N TYR A 339 -7.97 6.73 -3.76
CA TYR A 339 -6.99 5.66 -3.90
C TYR A 339 -7.63 4.30 -4.17
N PHE A 340 -8.76 3.97 -3.53
CA PHE A 340 -9.42 2.69 -3.82
C PHE A 340 -10.07 2.67 -5.21
N TYR A 341 -10.70 3.76 -5.66
CA TYR A 341 -11.16 3.82 -7.05
C TYR A 341 -10.01 3.71 -8.04
N ARG A 342 -8.89 4.41 -7.81
CA ARG A 342 -7.69 4.31 -8.64
C ARG A 342 -7.14 2.89 -8.67
N SER A 343 -7.12 2.20 -7.52
CA SER A 343 -6.69 0.81 -7.40
C SER A 343 -7.59 -0.20 -8.12
N ILE A 344 -8.88 0.10 -8.30
CA ILE A 344 -9.82 -0.73 -9.06
C ILE A 344 -9.68 -0.44 -10.57
N ALA A 345 -9.44 0.83 -10.92
CA ALA A 345 -9.32 1.31 -12.29
C ALA A 345 -7.88 1.20 -12.85
N THR A 346 -7.17 0.11 -12.53
CA THR A 346 -5.88 -0.25 -13.14
C THR A 346 -6.02 -1.52 -13.98
N ALA A 347 -5.00 -1.88 -14.77
CA ALA A 347 -5.03 -3.10 -15.58
C ALA A 347 -4.84 -4.38 -14.74
N ASP A 348 -4.14 -4.28 -13.61
CA ASP A 348 -4.00 -5.31 -12.58
C ASP A 348 -4.57 -4.79 -11.24
N PRO A 349 -5.90 -4.84 -11.04
CA PRO A 349 -6.56 -4.31 -9.83
C PRO A 349 -6.19 -5.07 -8.56
N HIS A 350 -6.11 -4.38 -7.43
CA HIS A 350 -5.92 -5.06 -6.14
C HIS A 350 -7.21 -5.78 -5.71
N PRO A 351 -7.16 -7.07 -5.30
CA PRO A 351 -8.36 -7.88 -5.06
C PRO A 351 -9.27 -7.32 -3.94
N ASN A 352 -8.68 -6.70 -2.92
CA ASN A 352 -9.44 -6.17 -1.78
C ASN A 352 -9.92 -4.72 -1.95
N ALA A 353 -9.58 -4.05 -3.05
CA ALA A 353 -9.90 -2.62 -3.21
C ALA A 353 -11.41 -2.35 -3.24
N ARG A 354 -12.19 -3.21 -3.91
CA ARG A 354 -13.65 -3.10 -4.00
C ARG A 354 -14.32 -3.26 -2.63
N GLN A 355 -13.96 -4.29 -1.88
CA GLN A 355 -14.48 -4.55 -0.53
C GLN A 355 -14.13 -3.42 0.45
N ASN A 356 -12.91 -2.89 0.38
CA ASN A 356 -12.48 -1.79 1.24
C ASN A 356 -13.21 -0.48 0.91
N LEU A 357 -13.43 -0.20 -0.38
CA LEU A 357 -14.24 0.94 -0.83
C LEU A 357 -15.70 0.82 -0.35
N GLU A 358 -16.31 -0.35 -0.51
CA GLU A 358 -17.67 -0.63 -0.03
C GLU A 358 -17.81 -0.43 1.47
N SER A 359 -16.83 -0.92 2.25
CA SER A 359 -16.78 -0.75 3.70
C SER A 359 -16.67 0.74 4.09
N LYS A 360 -15.87 1.52 3.33
CA LYS A 360 -15.76 2.97 3.53
C LYS A 360 -17.07 3.68 3.22
N PHE A 361 -17.71 3.38 2.10
CA PHE A 361 -19.00 3.99 1.73
C PHE A 361 -20.11 3.66 2.73
N LYS A 362 -20.16 2.43 3.24
CA LYS A 362 -21.07 2.06 4.34
C LYS A 362 -20.83 2.88 5.60
N THR A 363 -19.59 3.28 5.87
CA THR A 363 -19.25 4.13 7.02
C THR A 363 -19.64 5.59 6.77
N ILE A 364 -19.41 6.12 5.56
CA ILE A 364 -19.75 7.50 5.18
C ILE A 364 -21.26 7.78 5.25
N LEU A 365 -22.09 6.78 4.95
CA LEU A 365 -23.55 6.91 4.93
C LEU A 365 -24.20 6.66 6.30
N GLN A 366 -23.46 6.15 7.29
CA GLN A 366 -24.02 6.00 8.63
C GLN A 366 -24.24 7.38 9.27
N PRO A 367 -25.36 7.58 9.98
CA PRO A 367 -25.57 8.79 10.77
C PRO A 367 -24.48 8.90 11.85
N ASP A 368 -24.02 10.14 12.09
CA ASP A 368 -22.91 10.41 13.00
C ASP A 368 -23.31 10.02 14.43
N LYS A 369 -22.75 8.91 14.94
CA LYS A 369 -23.11 8.34 16.26
C LYS A 369 -22.63 9.21 17.42
N ASN A 370 -21.65 10.09 17.16
CA ASN A 370 -21.14 11.09 18.10
C ASN A 370 -20.83 12.35 17.30
N PRO A 371 -21.81 13.26 17.10
CA PRO A 371 -21.52 14.54 16.46
C PRO A 371 -20.48 15.26 17.33
N SER A 372 -19.24 15.26 16.86
CA SER A 372 -18.11 15.90 17.54
C SER A 372 -18.53 17.31 17.94
N LYS A 373 -18.57 17.61 19.25
CA LYS A 373 -18.87 18.95 19.77
C LYS A 373 -17.92 19.95 19.11
N LYS A 374 -18.43 20.72 18.16
CA LYS A 374 -17.81 21.91 17.56
C LYS A 374 -16.32 21.74 17.22
N GLN A 375 -15.99 20.90 16.23
CA GLN A 375 -14.91 21.27 15.33
C GLN A 375 -15.54 22.13 14.23
N THR A 376 -15.13 23.39 14.14
CA THR A 376 -15.53 24.31 13.07
C THR A 376 -14.97 23.76 11.76
N ARG A 377 -15.72 22.86 11.10
CA ARG A 377 -15.35 22.30 9.80
C ARG A 377 -15.36 23.43 8.78
N GLY A 378 -14.26 23.64 8.08
CA GLY A 378 -14.16 24.71 7.09
C GLY A 378 -15.06 24.44 5.87
N PRO A 379 -15.36 25.45 5.04
CA PRO A 379 -16.12 25.25 3.79
C PRO A 379 -15.54 24.16 2.87
N SER A 380 -14.20 24.00 2.85
CA SER A 380 -13.52 22.95 2.10
C SER A 380 -13.84 21.54 2.64
N ASP A 381 -13.98 21.38 3.95
CA ASP A 381 -14.31 20.09 4.57
C ASP A 381 -15.75 19.68 4.28
N ALA A 382 -16.66 20.66 4.22
CA ALA A 382 -18.05 20.42 3.83
C ALA A 382 -18.15 19.93 2.38
N PHE A 383 -17.41 20.56 1.46
CA PHE A 383 -17.37 20.14 0.05
C PHE A 383 -16.85 18.71 -0.11
N VAL A 384 -15.73 18.38 0.55
CA VAL A 384 -15.19 17.01 0.58
C VAL A 384 -16.21 16.01 1.14
N THR A 385 -16.84 16.35 2.27
CA THR A 385 -17.83 15.50 2.92
C THR A 385 -19.02 15.21 2.00
N TRP A 386 -19.59 16.23 1.37
CA TRP A 386 -20.74 16.06 0.49
C TRP A 386 -20.40 15.32 -0.80
N PHE A 387 -19.23 15.60 -1.39
CA PHE A 387 -18.76 14.88 -2.57
C PHE A 387 -18.59 13.38 -2.29
N THR A 388 -17.96 13.01 -1.17
CA THR A 388 -17.78 11.60 -0.80
C THR A 388 -19.12 10.91 -0.47
N LYS A 389 -20.06 11.61 0.17
CA LYS A 389 -21.43 11.11 0.40
C LYS A 389 -22.19 10.87 -0.90
N LEU A 390 -22.05 11.76 -1.88
CA LEU A 390 -22.68 11.63 -3.19
C LEU A 390 -22.17 10.39 -3.94
N HIS A 391 -20.85 10.16 -3.93
CA HIS A 391 -20.27 8.95 -4.51
C HIS A 391 -20.73 7.68 -3.78
N ALA A 392 -20.81 7.72 -2.45
CA ALA A 392 -21.32 6.60 -1.66
C ALA A 392 -22.78 6.28 -1.99
N SER A 393 -23.64 7.29 -2.16
CA SER A 393 -25.05 7.09 -2.53
C SER A 393 -25.19 6.54 -3.94
N TYR A 394 -24.43 7.07 -4.90
CA TYR A 394 -24.41 6.55 -6.28
C TYR A 394 -23.96 5.08 -6.32
N TYR A 395 -22.95 4.73 -5.52
CA TYR A 395 -22.42 3.36 -5.48
C TYR A 395 -23.41 2.34 -4.92
N ARG A 396 -24.21 2.72 -3.91
CA ARG A 396 -25.19 1.84 -3.25
C ARG A 396 -26.57 1.85 -3.91
N ASP A 397 -26.81 2.74 -4.88
CA ASP A 397 -28.11 2.94 -5.51
C ASP A 397 -29.24 3.26 -4.49
N GLU A 398 -28.88 3.88 -3.37
CA GLU A 398 -29.88 4.37 -2.42
C GLU A 398 -30.47 5.66 -3.00
N VAL A 399 -31.73 5.59 -3.44
CA VAL A 399 -32.55 6.77 -3.72
C VAL A 399 -32.80 7.48 -2.40
N MET A 400 -31.84 8.29 -1.95
CA MET A 400 -32.07 9.17 -0.82
C MET A 400 -33.10 10.21 -1.24
N SER A 401 -34.11 10.45 -0.40
CA SER A 401 -35.13 11.49 -0.63
C SER A 401 -34.53 12.88 -0.91
N HIS A 402 -33.26 13.11 -0.51
CA HIS A 402 -32.50 14.35 -0.66
C HIS A 402 -31.28 14.23 -1.61
N SER A 403 -31.18 13.17 -2.43
CA SER A 403 -30.01 12.96 -3.32
C SER A 403 -29.85 14.08 -4.35
N SER A 404 -30.96 14.68 -4.81
CA SER A 404 -30.92 15.77 -5.78
C SER A 404 -30.41 17.08 -5.16
N GLU A 405 -30.72 17.32 -3.89
CA GLU A 405 -30.24 18.48 -3.13
C GLU A 405 -28.74 18.38 -2.85
N LEU A 406 -28.29 17.18 -2.44
CA LEU A 406 -26.86 16.91 -2.24
C LEU A 406 -26.06 17.15 -3.52
N GLU A 407 -26.55 16.66 -4.65
CA GLU A 407 -25.90 16.89 -5.95
C GLU A 407 -25.85 18.38 -6.31
N ARG A 408 -26.95 19.13 -6.12
CA ARG A 408 -26.99 20.58 -6.35
C ARG A 408 -25.96 21.32 -5.49
N GLU A 409 -25.84 20.95 -4.21
CA GLU A 409 -24.86 21.58 -3.31
C GLU A 409 -23.41 21.25 -3.73
N VAL A 410 -23.13 20.00 -4.11
CA VAL A 410 -21.81 19.60 -4.63
C VAL A 410 -21.44 20.40 -5.89
N LEU A 411 -22.39 20.60 -6.81
CA LEU A 411 -22.18 21.38 -8.03
C LEU A 411 -22.00 22.88 -7.74
N HIS A 412 -22.75 23.43 -6.78
CA HIS A 412 -22.56 24.82 -6.35
C HIS A 412 -21.15 25.03 -5.77
N ARG A 413 -20.69 24.12 -4.90
CA ARG A 413 -19.34 24.18 -4.32
C ARG A 413 -18.26 24.00 -5.36
N LEU A 414 -18.48 23.15 -6.36
CA LEU A 414 -17.58 23.00 -7.50
C LEU A 414 -17.40 24.33 -8.25
N ASP A 415 -18.48 25.05 -8.56
CA ASP A 415 -18.41 26.35 -9.23
C ASP A 415 -17.64 27.41 -8.41
N MET A 416 -17.82 27.41 -7.09
CA MET A 416 -17.04 28.29 -6.22
C MET A 416 -15.55 27.88 -6.19
N ALA A 417 -15.28 26.58 -6.06
CA ALA A 417 -13.94 26.04 -5.92
C ALA A 417 -13.11 26.19 -7.21
N SER A 418 -13.72 26.03 -8.39
CA SER A 418 -13.06 26.12 -9.70
C SER A 418 -12.52 27.53 -10.00
N LYS A 419 -13.05 28.56 -9.33
CA LYS A 419 -12.59 29.95 -9.45
C LYS A 419 -11.32 30.23 -8.62
N SER A 420 -11.00 29.38 -7.64
CA SER A 420 -9.85 29.55 -6.74
C SER A 420 -8.73 28.54 -6.99
N ALA A 421 -7.49 29.02 -7.10
CA ALA A 421 -6.30 28.17 -7.21
C ALA A 421 -6.05 27.31 -5.95
N SER A 422 -6.60 27.70 -4.78
CA SER A 422 -6.43 26.96 -3.53
C SER A 422 -7.05 25.56 -3.55
N HIS A 423 -7.97 25.28 -4.47
CA HIS A 423 -8.68 24.00 -4.55
C HIS A 423 -8.17 23.06 -5.66
N THR A 424 -7.14 23.45 -6.42
CA THR A 424 -6.66 22.70 -7.58
C THR A 424 -6.37 21.22 -7.27
N GLN A 425 -5.68 20.93 -6.17
CA GLN A 425 -5.37 19.54 -5.80
C GLN A 425 -6.62 18.72 -5.45
N VAL A 426 -7.57 19.32 -4.74
CA VAL A 426 -8.85 18.67 -4.35
C VAL A 426 -9.70 18.40 -5.60
N LEU A 427 -9.84 19.39 -6.46
CA LEU A 427 -10.60 19.27 -7.72
C LEU A 427 -9.99 18.25 -8.66
N PHE A 428 -8.66 18.16 -8.71
CA PHE A 428 -7.96 17.14 -9.48
C PHE A 428 -8.29 15.72 -8.99
N LYS A 429 -8.25 15.48 -7.67
CA LYS A 429 -8.65 14.20 -7.08
C LYS A 429 -10.12 13.88 -7.34
N MET A 430 -11.02 14.84 -7.16
CA MET A 430 -12.46 14.66 -7.43
C MET A 430 -12.73 14.30 -8.89
N SER A 431 -12.02 14.93 -9.83
CA SER A 431 -12.13 14.61 -11.27
C SER A 431 -11.67 13.19 -11.56
N LEU A 432 -10.56 12.75 -10.96
CA LEU A 432 -10.08 11.37 -11.08
C LEU A 432 -11.03 10.36 -10.43
N ILE A 433 -11.63 10.70 -9.29
CA ILE A 433 -12.69 9.90 -8.68
C ILE A 433 -13.87 9.75 -9.64
N ASN A 434 -14.36 10.83 -10.24
CA ASN A 434 -15.50 10.77 -11.18
C ASN A 434 -15.20 9.85 -12.38
N MET A 435 -14.01 9.94 -12.96
CA MET A 435 -13.62 9.08 -14.08
C MET A 435 -13.50 7.61 -13.67
N SER A 436 -12.82 7.33 -12.56
CA SER A 436 -12.67 5.97 -12.05
C SER A 436 -14.01 5.39 -11.56
N SER A 437 -14.90 6.21 -10.98
CA SER A 437 -16.23 5.75 -10.56
C SER A 437 -17.09 5.35 -11.75
N TYR A 438 -16.99 6.06 -12.88
CA TYR A 438 -17.70 5.69 -14.10
C TYR A 438 -17.17 4.36 -14.65
N TYR A 439 -15.85 4.16 -14.69
CA TYR A 439 -15.26 2.87 -15.05
C TYR A 439 -15.81 1.73 -14.16
N VAL A 440 -15.79 1.91 -12.84
CA VAL A 440 -16.34 0.92 -11.91
C VAL A 440 -17.84 0.70 -12.12
N ALA A 441 -18.61 1.76 -12.40
CA ALA A 441 -20.03 1.63 -12.73
C ALA A 441 -20.24 0.77 -13.98
N THR A 442 -19.46 0.99 -15.04
CA THR A 442 -19.54 0.18 -16.26
C THR A 442 -19.22 -1.29 -16.01
N GLN A 443 -18.21 -1.60 -15.18
CA GLN A 443 -17.93 -2.98 -14.79
C GLN A 443 -19.12 -3.62 -14.06
N LYS A 444 -19.68 -2.94 -13.06
CA LYS A 444 -20.85 -3.43 -12.31
C LYS A 444 -22.06 -3.64 -13.21
N PHE A 445 -22.26 -2.76 -14.19
CA PHE A 445 -23.33 -2.89 -15.16
C PHE A 445 -23.10 -4.09 -16.09
N THR A 446 -21.89 -4.28 -16.61
CA THR A 446 -21.55 -5.46 -17.43
C THR A 446 -21.74 -6.77 -16.66
N GLU A 447 -21.41 -6.79 -15.36
CA GLU A 447 -21.57 -7.95 -14.48
C GLU A 447 -23.03 -8.30 -14.19
N SER A 448 -23.90 -7.32 -13.96
CA SER A 448 -25.25 -7.55 -13.37
C SER A 448 -26.43 -7.04 -14.19
N GLN A 449 -26.24 -6.04 -15.05
CA GLN A 449 -27.25 -5.44 -15.93
C GLN A 449 -28.56 -5.05 -15.25
N THR A 450 -28.50 -4.64 -13.99
CA THR A 450 -29.68 -4.23 -13.21
C THR A 450 -30.03 -2.76 -13.44
N PRO A 451 -31.30 -2.33 -13.23
CA PRO A 451 -31.67 -0.91 -13.24
C PRO A 451 -30.81 -0.06 -12.29
N ALA A 452 -30.42 -0.63 -11.15
CA ALA A 452 -29.52 -0.02 -10.17
C ALA A 452 -28.15 0.32 -10.76
N THR A 453 -27.51 -0.64 -11.41
CA THR A 453 -26.19 -0.43 -12.03
C THR A 453 -26.25 0.47 -13.26
N SER A 454 -27.37 0.46 -14.00
CA SER A 454 -27.63 1.42 -15.07
C SER A 454 -27.72 2.86 -14.54
N ARG A 455 -28.47 3.08 -13.45
CA ARG A 455 -28.52 4.40 -12.78
C ARG A 455 -27.15 4.84 -12.29
N PHE A 456 -26.36 3.95 -11.70
CA PHE A 456 -25.00 4.27 -11.27
C PHE A 456 -24.13 4.78 -12.43
N CYS A 457 -24.20 4.15 -13.60
CA CYS A 457 -23.54 4.64 -14.82
C CYS A 457 -24.04 6.03 -15.23
N GLN A 458 -25.35 6.25 -15.24
CA GLN A 458 -25.94 7.54 -15.63
C GLN A 458 -25.52 8.67 -14.68
N HIS A 459 -25.58 8.44 -13.37
CA HIS A 459 -25.19 9.42 -12.36
C HIS A 459 -23.71 9.81 -12.47
N THR A 460 -22.83 8.82 -12.57
CA THR A 460 -21.39 9.08 -12.69
C THR A 460 -21.03 9.74 -14.01
N LEU A 461 -21.66 9.35 -15.13
CA LEU A 461 -21.47 10.01 -16.42
C LEU A 461 -21.93 11.48 -16.38
N ARG A 462 -23.12 11.75 -15.83
CA ARG A 462 -23.63 13.11 -15.67
C ARG A 462 -22.69 13.96 -14.82
N LEU A 463 -22.21 13.44 -13.70
CA LEU A 463 -21.30 14.16 -12.81
C LEU A 463 -19.97 14.49 -13.50
N ASN A 464 -19.42 13.59 -14.32
CA ASN A 464 -18.24 13.87 -15.13
C ASN A 464 -18.48 15.04 -16.10
N SER A 465 -19.61 15.03 -16.83
CA SER A 465 -19.97 16.10 -17.76
C SER A 465 -20.10 17.45 -17.04
N GLN A 466 -20.74 17.48 -15.86
CA GLN A 466 -20.88 18.70 -15.07
C GLN A 466 -19.53 19.25 -14.59
N PHE A 467 -18.61 18.38 -14.17
CA PHE A 467 -17.24 18.79 -13.81
C PHE A 467 -16.50 19.43 -14.99
N ILE A 468 -16.58 18.81 -16.17
CA ILE A 468 -15.95 19.33 -17.39
C ILE A 468 -16.54 20.71 -17.75
N LEU A 469 -17.87 20.84 -17.74
CA LEU A 469 -18.55 22.12 -18.03
C LEU A 469 -18.14 23.22 -17.05
N ALA A 470 -18.07 22.93 -15.74
CA ALA A 470 -17.65 23.91 -14.74
C ALA A 470 -16.22 24.42 -14.99
N PHE A 471 -15.29 23.55 -15.38
CA PHE A 471 -13.92 23.94 -15.72
C PHE A 471 -13.86 24.78 -17.01
N LEU A 472 -14.63 24.41 -18.04
CA LEU A 472 -14.70 25.17 -19.30
C LEU A 472 -15.27 26.57 -19.08
N CYS A 473 -16.35 26.71 -18.31
CA CYS A 473 -16.93 28.01 -17.98
C CYS A 473 -15.92 28.91 -17.26
N CYS A 474 -15.15 28.38 -16.30
CA CYS A 474 -14.13 29.15 -15.60
C CYS A 474 -12.98 29.59 -16.51
N ALA A 475 -12.56 28.72 -17.45
CA ALA A 475 -11.54 29.05 -18.43
C ALA A 475 -12.01 30.15 -19.40
N GLY A 476 -13.25 30.07 -19.88
CA GLY A 476 -13.86 31.09 -20.75
C GLY A 476 -13.97 32.46 -20.09
N ILE A 477 -14.37 32.51 -18.81
CA ILE A 477 -14.43 33.76 -18.03
C ILE A 477 -13.04 34.39 -17.87
N ARG A 478 -11.98 33.58 -17.68
CA ARG A 478 -10.60 34.10 -17.59
C ARG A 478 -10.08 34.62 -18.92
N ALA A 479 -10.43 33.99 -20.04
CA ALA A 479 -10.06 34.48 -21.37
C ALA A 479 -10.67 35.86 -21.64
N HIS A 480 -11.94 36.08 -21.27
CA HIS A 480 -12.61 37.38 -21.42
C HIS A 480 -12.11 38.49 -20.49
N ARG A 481 -11.47 38.15 -19.35
CA ARG A 481 -10.91 39.15 -18.42
C ARG A 481 -9.47 39.56 -18.74
N ASN A 482 -8.78 38.79 -19.57
CA ASN A 482 -7.39 39.03 -19.97
C ASN A 482 -7.28 39.61 -21.40
N CYS A 483 -8.40 39.83 -22.08
CA CYS A 483 -8.56 40.68 -23.25
C CYS A 483 -9.18 42.00 -22.80
#